data_AF-A0A812H0R5-F1
#
_entry.id   AF-A0A812H0R5-F1
#
_cell.length_a   1.000
_cell.length_b   1.000
_cell.length_c   1.000
_cell.angle_alpha   90.00
_cell.angle_beta   90.00
_cell.angle_gamma   90.00
#
_symmetry.space_group_name_H-M   'P 1'
#
loop_
_entity.id
_entity.type
_entity.pdbx_description
1 polymer ?
#
loop_
_entity_poly.entity_id
_entity_poly.type
_entity_poly.pdbx_seq_one_letter_code
_entity_poly.pdbx_strand_id
1 'polypeptide(L)'
;MRVSPARRRRWNNILILGIIAFMLILNAPTWIKSYLIEEPTDPYPNLLRSDHDVSAIYYAGWELDKQNGQWQSNIKANIPVQELVTRWQSLEGTELTPEQYEQLKPRLSSPESIEIWYQGLEEPQRVTFYRFDDFWLFKNWQGKWIAISVDGNYIMPK
;
A
#
# COMPACT_ATOMS: atom_id res chain seq x y z
N MET A 1 -64.33 9.33 26.47
CA MET A 1 -63.33 10.42 26.63
C MET A 1 -62.78 10.82 25.27
N ARG A 2 -63.09 12.04 24.78
CA ARG A 2 -62.54 12.56 23.53
C ARG A 2 -61.11 13.03 23.78
N VAL A 3 -60.14 12.29 23.25
CA VAL A 3 -58.72 12.62 23.37
C VAL A 3 -58.46 13.93 22.64
N SER A 4 -57.89 14.93 23.31
CA SER A 4 -57.64 16.25 22.74
C SER A 4 -56.77 16.17 21.47
N PRO A 5 -57.02 17.00 20.45
CA PRO A 5 -56.33 16.94 19.15
C PRO A 5 -54.80 17.06 19.26
N ALA A 6 -54.30 17.75 20.29
CA ALA A 6 -52.87 17.84 20.61
C ALA A 6 -52.22 16.49 21.00
N ARG A 7 -52.96 15.60 21.68
CA ARG A 7 -52.45 14.29 22.11
C ARG A 7 -52.35 13.32 20.94
N ARG A 8 -53.27 13.38 19.96
CA ARG A 8 -53.20 12.59 18.71
C ARG A 8 -51.98 12.94 17.85
N ARG A 9 -51.62 14.23 17.79
CA ARG A 9 -50.45 14.71 17.03
C ARG A 9 -49.13 14.20 17.62
N ARG A 10 -49.01 14.14 18.96
CA ARG A 10 -47.85 13.54 19.65
C ARG A 10 -47.71 12.04 19.37
N TRP A 11 -48.82 11.29 19.38
CA TRP A 11 -48.81 9.87 19.04
C TRP A 11 -48.42 9.61 17.57
N ASN A 12 -48.86 10.47 16.65
CA ASN A 12 -48.45 10.36 15.25
C ASN A 12 -46.96 10.62 15.06
N ASN A 13 -46.40 11.61 15.77
CA ASN A 13 -44.96 11.86 15.75
C ASN A 13 -44.16 10.68 16.34
N ILE A 14 -44.65 10.05 17.42
CA ILE A 14 -44.02 8.86 18.01
C ILE A 14 -44.08 7.67 17.04
N LEU A 15 -45.19 7.47 16.34
CA LEU A 15 -45.33 6.43 15.32
C LEU A 15 -44.37 6.66 14.14
N ILE A 16 -44.27 7.90 13.64
CA ILE A 16 -43.33 8.27 12.58
C ILE A 16 -41.88 8.04 13.03
N LEU A 17 -41.53 8.45 14.25
CA LEU A 17 -40.18 8.29 14.80
C LEU A 17 -39.84 6.81 15.00
N GLY A 18 -40.81 5.99 15.42
CA GLY A 18 -40.67 4.53 15.48
C GLY A 18 -40.46 3.89 14.12
N ILE A 19 -41.17 4.33 13.07
CA ILE A 19 -41.00 3.82 11.70
C ILE A 19 -39.62 4.19 11.14
N ILE A 20 -39.16 5.42 11.37
CA ILE A 20 -37.83 5.88 10.95
C ILE A 20 -36.74 5.09 11.67
N ALA A 21 -36.85 4.92 13.00
CA ALA A 21 -35.91 4.11 13.76
C ALA A 21 -35.87 2.64 13.30
N PHE A 22 -37.05 2.08 12.98
CA PHE A 22 -37.15 0.71 12.46
C PHE A 22 -36.53 0.57 11.07
N MET A 23 -36.74 1.52 10.16
CA MET A 23 -36.09 1.55 8.84
C MET A 23 -34.56 1.65 8.95
N LEU A 24 -34.06 2.46 9.91
CA LEU A 24 -32.63 2.59 10.18
C LEU A 24 -32.04 1.29 10.74
N ILE A 25 -32.72 0.63 11.68
CA ILE A 25 -32.24 -0.64 12.27
C ILE A 25 -32.22 -1.77 11.23
N LEU A 26 -33.21 -1.83 10.32
CA LEU A 26 -33.23 -2.83 9.26
C LEU A 26 -32.16 -2.59 8.18
N ASN A 27 -31.74 -1.33 7.95
CA ASN A 27 -30.67 -1.00 6.98
C ASN A 27 -29.28 -0.83 7.61
N ALA A 28 -29.14 -0.68 8.91
CA ALA A 28 -27.83 -0.56 9.58
C ALA A 28 -26.87 -1.75 9.28
N PRO A 29 -27.33 -3.02 9.15
CA PRO A 29 -26.43 -4.13 8.86
C PRO A 29 -25.75 -4.05 7.49
N THR A 30 -26.34 -3.36 6.51
CA THR A 30 -25.71 -3.22 5.18
C THR A 30 -24.60 -2.16 5.19
N TRP A 31 -24.71 -1.14 6.05
CA TRP A 31 -23.72 -0.06 6.18
C TRP A 31 -22.48 -0.48 7.00
N ILE A 32 -22.68 -1.40 7.95
CA ILE A 32 -21.59 -1.98 8.75
C ILE A 32 -20.77 -2.97 7.91
N LYS A 33 -21.43 -3.74 7.02
CA LYS A 33 -20.75 -4.73 6.17
C LYS A 33 -19.79 -4.09 5.16
N SER A 34 -20.09 -2.91 4.63
CA SER A 34 -19.18 -2.23 3.69
C SER A 34 -17.85 -1.79 4.30
N TYR A 35 -17.76 -1.66 5.63
CA TYR A 35 -16.50 -1.36 6.33
C TYR A 35 -15.79 -2.60 6.90
N LEU A 36 -16.47 -3.75 6.97
CA LEU A 36 -15.96 -5.00 7.56
C LEU A 36 -15.66 -6.09 6.51
N ILE A 37 -15.84 -5.79 5.22
CA ILE A 37 -15.26 -6.63 4.17
C ILE A 37 -13.81 -6.18 4.08
N GLU A 38 -12.97 -6.79 4.91
CA GLU A 38 -11.54 -6.82 4.67
C GLU A 38 -11.38 -7.45 3.28
N GLU A 39 -10.98 -6.65 2.29
CA GLU A 39 -10.45 -7.20 1.05
C GLU A 39 -9.40 -8.24 1.42
N PRO A 40 -9.35 -9.40 0.75
CA PRO A 40 -8.38 -10.45 1.06
C PRO A 40 -7.00 -9.79 1.13
N THR A 41 -6.50 -9.65 2.35
CA THR A 41 -5.25 -8.97 2.62
C THR A 41 -4.20 -9.88 2.07
N ASP A 42 -3.59 -9.49 0.94
CA ASP A 42 -2.43 -10.17 0.41
C ASP A 42 -1.41 -10.26 1.55
N PRO A 43 -1.06 -11.46 2.04
CA PRO A 43 -0.15 -11.60 3.15
C PRO A 43 1.25 -11.07 2.80
N TYR A 44 1.56 -10.93 1.51
CA TYR A 44 2.84 -10.45 1.01
C TYR A 44 2.65 -9.36 -0.05
N PRO A 45 2.28 -8.13 0.35
CA PRO A 45 2.10 -7.05 -0.61
C PRO A 45 3.38 -6.78 -1.42
N ASN A 46 3.17 -6.54 -2.72
CA ASN A 46 4.22 -6.14 -3.64
C ASN A 46 4.80 -4.76 -3.26
N LEU A 47 6.11 -4.61 -3.44
CA LEU A 47 6.81 -3.34 -3.25
C LEU A 47 6.41 -2.32 -4.32
N LEU A 48 6.47 -2.77 -5.57
CA LEU A 48 6.20 -1.98 -6.76
C LEU A 48 4.74 -2.11 -7.17
N ARG A 49 4.26 -1.10 -7.89
CA ARG A 49 2.98 -1.16 -8.58
C ARG A 49 2.95 -2.31 -9.58
N SER A 50 1.90 -3.12 -9.53
CA SER A 50 1.64 -4.21 -10.47
C SER A 50 0.70 -3.80 -11.61
N ASP A 51 0.11 -2.61 -11.54
CA ASP A 51 -0.83 -2.08 -12.54
C ASP A 51 -0.15 -1.32 -13.68
N HIS A 52 1.16 -1.08 -13.59
CA HIS A 52 1.95 -0.40 -14.62
C HIS A 52 3.29 -1.09 -14.84
N ASP A 53 3.77 -1.02 -16.09
CA ASP A 53 5.09 -1.52 -16.46
C ASP A 53 6.19 -0.54 -16.03
N VAL A 54 7.23 -1.05 -15.37
CA VAL A 54 8.42 -0.26 -15.01
C VAL A 54 9.18 0.14 -16.27
N SER A 55 9.51 1.43 -16.38
CA SER A 55 10.26 2.02 -17.49
C SER A 55 11.67 2.42 -17.10
N ALA A 56 11.88 2.85 -15.85
CA ALA A 56 13.21 3.15 -15.32
C ALA A 56 13.29 2.98 -13.79
N ILE A 57 14.50 2.75 -13.29
CA ILE A 57 14.84 2.67 -11.87
C ILE A 57 16.07 3.56 -11.65
N TYR A 58 15.96 4.53 -10.75
CA TYR A 58 17.05 5.45 -10.40
C TYR A 58 17.36 5.45 -8.91
N TYR A 59 18.62 5.20 -8.57
CA TYR A 59 19.05 5.14 -7.17
C TYR A 59 20.54 5.46 -7.01
N ALA A 60 20.89 6.44 -6.19
CA ALA A 60 22.28 6.74 -5.81
C ALA A 60 23.29 6.79 -6.99
N GLY A 61 22.87 7.35 -8.12
CA GLY A 61 23.68 7.42 -9.35
C GLY A 61 23.58 6.19 -10.25
N TRP A 62 22.83 5.16 -9.87
CA TRP A 62 22.43 4.06 -10.74
C TRP A 62 21.28 4.49 -11.61
N GLU A 63 21.38 4.14 -12.88
CA GLU A 63 20.39 4.39 -13.90
C GLU A 63 20.12 3.06 -14.59
N LEU A 64 18.90 2.57 -14.49
CA LEU A 64 18.41 1.43 -15.24
C LEU A 64 17.21 1.92 -16.03
N ASP A 65 17.30 1.96 -17.34
CA ASP A 65 16.24 2.53 -18.17
C ASP A 65 16.00 1.69 -19.42
N LYS A 66 14.73 1.62 -19.81
CA LYS A 66 14.31 0.85 -20.97
C LYS A 66 14.32 1.73 -22.22
N GLN A 67 15.35 1.59 -23.04
CA GLN A 67 15.48 2.29 -24.33
C GLN A 67 15.23 1.34 -25.49
N ASN A 68 14.34 1.71 -26.41
CA ASN A 68 14.02 0.90 -27.60
C ASN A 68 13.65 -0.57 -27.27
N GLY A 69 13.02 -0.78 -26.11
CA GLY A 69 12.62 -2.12 -25.63
C GLY A 69 13.74 -2.92 -24.93
N GLN A 70 14.96 -2.40 -24.86
CA GLN A 70 16.09 -3.03 -24.17
C GLN A 70 16.46 -2.25 -22.91
N TRP A 71 16.72 -2.98 -21.82
CA TRP A 71 17.24 -2.37 -20.60
C TRP A 71 18.71 -2.02 -20.75
N GLN A 72 19.02 -0.76 -20.47
CA GLN A 72 20.36 -0.25 -20.39
C GLN A 72 20.66 0.14 -18.95
N SER A 73 21.95 0.18 -18.62
CA SER A 73 22.36 0.68 -17.33
C SER A 73 23.78 1.23 -17.34
N ASN A 74 24.02 2.18 -16.44
CA ASN A 74 25.34 2.72 -16.16
C ASN A 74 26.12 1.89 -15.12
N ILE A 75 25.49 0.91 -14.45
CA ILE A 75 26.18 0.04 -13.49
C ILE A 75 26.87 -1.14 -14.17
N LYS A 76 28.08 -1.46 -13.70
CA LYS A 76 28.84 -2.65 -14.11
C LYS A 76 28.51 -3.81 -13.17
N ALA A 77 27.31 -4.35 -13.26
CA ALA A 77 26.93 -5.55 -12.52
C ALA A 77 27.38 -6.83 -13.26
N ASN A 78 27.68 -7.89 -12.50
CA ASN A 78 27.95 -9.22 -13.07
C ASN A 78 26.66 -9.99 -13.45
N ILE A 79 25.51 -9.32 -13.41
CA ILE A 79 24.20 -9.87 -13.80
C ILE A 79 23.59 -9.01 -14.91
N PRO A 80 22.78 -9.59 -15.81
CA PRO A 80 22.05 -8.82 -16.81
C PRO A 80 21.13 -7.78 -16.16
N VAL A 81 21.09 -6.56 -16.71
CA VAL A 81 20.24 -5.46 -16.20
C VAL A 81 18.77 -5.87 -16.15
N GLN A 82 18.29 -6.58 -17.17
CA GLN A 82 16.93 -7.12 -17.20
C GLN A 82 16.64 -8.03 -15.99
N GLU A 83 17.60 -8.85 -15.58
CA GLU A 83 17.43 -9.73 -14.42
C GLU A 83 17.32 -8.88 -13.14
N LEU A 84 18.15 -7.85 -12.99
CA LEU A 84 18.08 -6.94 -11.86
C LEU A 84 16.72 -6.22 -11.76
N VAL A 85 16.18 -5.73 -12.88
CA VAL A 85 14.83 -5.12 -12.90
C VAL A 85 13.77 -6.14 -12.53
N THR A 86 13.84 -7.37 -13.06
CA THR A 86 12.90 -8.44 -12.71
C THR A 86 12.95 -8.76 -11.22
N ARG A 87 14.14 -8.78 -10.60
CA ARG A 87 14.27 -8.96 -9.15
C ARG A 87 13.56 -7.86 -8.38
N TRP A 88 13.75 -6.59 -8.77
CA TRP A 88 13.03 -5.45 -8.17
C TRP A 88 11.51 -5.56 -8.32
N GLN A 89 11.02 -5.99 -9.49
CA GLN A 89 9.59 -6.18 -9.74
C GLN A 89 8.99 -7.34 -8.96
N SER A 90 9.78 -8.37 -8.64
CA SER A 90 9.35 -9.54 -7.86
C SER A 90 9.36 -9.34 -6.35
N LEU A 91 9.73 -8.15 -5.86
CA LEU A 91 9.85 -7.89 -4.44
C LEU A 91 8.48 -7.83 -3.77
N GLU A 92 8.22 -8.83 -2.94
CA GLU A 92 7.11 -8.92 -2.01
C GLU A 92 7.66 -9.08 -0.58
N GLY A 93 6.90 -8.64 0.41
CA GLY A 93 7.35 -8.64 1.79
C GLY A 93 6.21 -8.73 2.78
N THR A 94 6.55 -9.04 4.03
CA THR A 94 5.56 -9.09 5.10
C THR A 94 5.17 -7.68 5.52
N GLU A 95 3.87 -7.37 5.50
CA GLU A 95 3.36 -6.10 6.01
C GLU A 95 3.57 -6.00 7.52
N LEU A 96 4.05 -4.83 7.97
CA LEU A 96 4.21 -4.53 9.38
C LEU A 96 2.93 -3.91 9.94
N THR A 97 2.55 -4.35 11.15
CA THR A 97 1.56 -3.63 11.93
C THR A 97 2.13 -2.30 12.45
N PRO A 98 1.28 -1.31 12.80
CA PRO A 98 1.74 -0.06 13.39
C PRO A 98 2.60 -0.25 14.65
N GLU A 99 2.26 -1.24 15.49
CA GLU A 99 2.99 -1.56 16.71
C GLU A 99 4.40 -2.10 16.40
N GLN A 100 4.53 -2.96 15.39
CA GLN A 100 5.82 -3.48 14.94
C GLN A 100 6.71 -2.37 14.37
N TYR A 101 6.13 -1.46 13.60
CA TYR A 101 6.85 -0.30 13.07
C TYR A 101 7.37 0.61 14.19
N GLU A 102 6.55 0.93 15.20
CA GLU A 102 6.99 1.77 16.32
C GLU A 102 8.09 1.10 17.16
N GLN A 103 8.12 -0.23 17.25
CA GLN A 103 9.23 -0.96 17.89
C GLN A 103 10.54 -0.87 17.09
N LEU A 104 10.46 -0.81 15.75
CA LEU A 104 11.63 -0.71 14.87
C LEU A 104 12.14 0.72 14.71
N LYS A 105 11.27 1.71 14.87
CA LYS A 105 11.57 3.14 14.69
C LYS A 105 12.85 3.64 15.38
N PRO A 106 13.18 3.24 16.63
CA PRO A 106 14.43 3.66 17.28
C PRO A 106 15.70 3.07 16.64
N ARG A 107 15.56 2.01 15.85
CA ARG A 107 16.66 1.29 15.19
C ARG A 107 16.82 1.67 13.72
N LEU A 108 15.95 2.53 13.18
CA LEU A 108 16.02 2.93 11.78
C LEU A 108 17.32 3.69 11.50
N SER A 109 18.02 3.25 10.45
CA SER A 109 19.16 3.96 9.89
C SER A 109 18.71 5.25 9.18
N SER A 110 19.65 5.93 8.53
CA SER A 110 19.29 6.98 7.58
C SER A 110 18.37 6.41 6.49
N PRO A 111 17.27 7.11 6.16
CA PRO A 111 16.39 6.70 5.08
C PRO A 111 17.10 6.86 3.74
N GLU A 112 16.84 5.92 2.85
CA GLU A 112 17.25 5.98 1.46
C GLU A 112 16.02 5.99 0.56
N SER A 113 16.18 6.41 -0.70
CA SER A 113 15.06 6.49 -1.63
C SER A 113 15.49 6.10 -3.04
N ILE A 114 14.64 5.32 -3.68
CA ILE A 114 14.76 4.88 -5.08
C ILE A 114 13.54 5.38 -5.85
N GLU A 115 13.78 5.89 -7.05
CA GLU A 115 12.73 6.35 -7.96
C GLU A 115 12.42 5.26 -8.97
N ILE A 116 11.16 4.87 -9.04
CA ILE A 116 10.65 3.87 -9.99
C ILE A 116 9.71 4.59 -10.95
N TRP A 117 10.13 4.66 -12.20
CA TRP A 117 9.34 5.23 -13.28
C TRP A 117 8.51 4.15 -13.95
N TYR A 118 7.32 4.52 -14.37
CA TYR A 118 6.36 3.64 -15.01
C TYR A 118 5.98 4.16 -16.39
N GLN A 119 5.60 3.26 -17.28
CA GLN A 119 5.01 3.66 -18.55
C GLN A 119 3.63 4.30 -18.32
N GLY A 120 3.42 5.48 -18.90
CA GLY A 120 2.15 6.19 -18.84
C GLY A 120 1.92 7.04 -17.57
N LEU A 121 2.89 7.09 -16.64
CA LEU A 121 2.83 7.97 -15.47
C LEU A 121 3.81 9.13 -15.61
N GLU A 122 3.37 10.34 -15.22
CA GLU A 122 4.19 11.55 -15.25
C GLU A 122 5.16 11.64 -14.07
N GLU A 123 4.81 11.02 -12.93
CA GLU A 123 5.62 11.04 -11.71
C GLU A 123 6.13 9.64 -11.35
N PRO A 124 7.37 9.52 -10.83
CA PRO A 124 7.89 8.26 -10.34
C PRO A 124 7.27 7.90 -8.99
N GLN A 125 7.17 6.60 -8.72
CA GLN A 125 7.02 6.12 -7.34
C GLN A 125 8.36 6.30 -6.62
N ARG A 126 8.36 7.11 -5.56
CA ARG A 126 9.49 7.23 -4.64
C ARG A 126 9.35 6.18 -3.54
N VAL A 127 10.14 5.12 -3.62
CA VAL A 127 10.21 4.08 -2.59
C VAL A 127 11.25 4.48 -1.56
N THR A 128 10.81 4.72 -0.32
CA THR A 128 11.72 4.95 0.81
C THR A 128 12.03 3.64 1.51
N PHE A 129 13.29 3.43 1.90
CA PHE A 129 13.69 2.21 2.60
C PHE A 129 14.77 2.44 3.65
N TYR A 130 14.90 1.46 4.54
CA TYR A 130 15.91 1.37 5.59
C TYR A 130 16.58 0.00 5.54
N ARG A 131 17.88 -0.03 5.82
CA ARG A 131 18.67 -1.27 5.86
C ARG A 131 18.79 -1.75 7.31
N PHE A 132 18.45 -3.01 7.54
CA PHE A 132 18.81 -3.74 8.74
C PHE A 132 19.84 -4.82 8.39
N ASP A 133 20.41 -5.47 9.40
CA ASP A 133 21.41 -6.52 9.21
C ASP A 133 20.83 -7.74 8.48
N ASP A 134 19.58 -8.11 8.80
CA ASP A 134 18.95 -9.33 8.31
C ASP A 134 17.87 -9.09 7.23
N PHE A 135 17.36 -7.87 7.11
CA PHE A 135 16.26 -7.54 6.22
C PHE A 135 16.27 -6.07 5.81
N TRP A 136 15.40 -5.73 4.87
CA TRP A 136 15.16 -4.38 4.40
C TRP A 136 13.74 -3.98 4.76
N LEU A 137 13.57 -2.76 5.25
CA LEU A 137 12.26 -2.19 5.51
C LEU A 137 11.93 -1.19 4.41
N PHE A 138 10.90 -1.48 3.62
CA PHE A 138 10.48 -0.65 2.51
C PHE A 138 9.11 -0.04 2.76
N LYS A 139 8.89 1.16 2.23
CA LYS A 139 7.54 1.71 2.04
C LYS A 139 7.08 1.39 0.62
N ASN A 140 6.03 0.58 0.49
CA ASN A 140 5.50 0.19 -0.80
C ASN A 140 4.66 1.29 -1.46
N TRP A 141 4.19 1.04 -2.68
CA TRP A 141 3.36 1.96 -3.45
C TRP A 141 2.00 2.30 -2.79
N GLN A 142 1.49 1.41 -1.94
CA GLN A 142 0.25 1.60 -1.16
C GLN A 142 0.49 2.38 0.14
N GLY A 143 1.74 2.76 0.42
CA GLY A 143 2.12 3.47 1.64
C GLY A 143 2.31 2.57 2.87
N LYS A 144 2.27 1.24 2.69
CA LYS A 144 2.48 0.24 3.73
C LYS A 144 3.97 0.00 3.96
N TRP A 145 4.34 -0.27 5.21
CA TRP A 145 5.70 -0.71 5.55
C TRP A 145 5.80 -2.22 5.42
N ILE A 146 6.76 -2.70 4.64
CA ILE A 146 6.94 -4.12 4.36
C ILE A 146 8.39 -4.52 4.63
N ALA A 147 8.58 -5.65 5.31
CA ALA A 147 9.89 -6.25 5.54
C ALA A 147 10.20 -7.28 4.44
N ILE A 148 11.37 -7.13 3.82
CA ILE A 148 11.85 -7.99 2.75
C ILE A 148 13.21 -8.55 3.15
N SER A 149 13.31 -9.88 3.21
CA SER A 149 14.54 -10.59 3.58
C SER A 149 15.24 -11.12 2.32
N VAL A 150 16.04 -10.27 1.69
CA VAL A 150 16.87 -10.64 0.52
C VAL A 150 18.31 -10.21 0.77
N ASP A 151 19.26 -10.94 0.18
CA ASP A 151 20.68 -10.56 0.19
C ASP A 151 20.84 -9.16 -0.40
N GLY A 152 21.71 -8.32 0.18
CA GLY A 152 21.92 -6.96 -0.34
C GLY A 152 22.34 -6.93 -1.81
N ASN A 153 23.14 -7.90 -2.25
CA ASN A 153 23.58 -8.01 -3.65
C ASN A 153 22.47 -8.55 -4.57
N TYR A 154 21.35 -9.04 -4.02
CA TYR A 154 20.21 -9.50 -4.82
C TYR A 154 19.58 -8.34 -5.60
N ILE A 155 19.36 -7.21 -4.92
CA ILE A 155 18.73 -5.99 -5.47
C ILE A 155 19.72 -4.85 -5.68
N MET A 156 20.89 -4.91 -5.01
CA MET A 156 21.97 -3.94 -5.14
C MET A 156 23.31 -4.63 -5.37
N PRO A 157 23.59 -5.12 -6.60
CA PRO A 157 24.88 -5.72 -6.92
C PRO A 157 26.04 -4.74 -6.74
N LYS A 158 27.17 -5.26 -6.28
CA LYS A 158 28.45 -4.55 -6.18
C LYS A 158 29.19 -4.51 -7.52
#